data_AF-A0A938I7L5-F1
#
_entry.id   AF-A0A938I7L5-F1
#
_cell.length_a   1.000
_cell.length_b   1.000
_cell.length_c   1.000
_cell.angle_alpha   90.00
_cell.angle_beta   90.00
_cell.angle_gamma   90.00
#
_symmetry.space_group_name_H-M   'P 1'
#
loop_
_entity.id
_entity.type
_entity.pdbx_description
1 polymer ?
#
loop_
_entity_poly.entity_id
_entity_poly.type
_entity_poly.pdbx_seq_one_letter_code
_entity_poly.pdbx_strand_id
1 'polypeptide(L)'
;MIARLLFVAVAFCASVAVSEDKPQKIETLKKLEPAKCGSVKQLHAFDDIFLAGQPTAEDFQEFKKRGVKSVLNLRTKEEMDFDEAKILKGLSLEYHHVPIASPDSLTDENFDKLRKLLNEKQQRPENPQRAEPRISPRPDRLARFADGREL
;
A
#
# COMPACT_ATOMS: atom_id res chain seq x y z
N MET A 1 -12.22 -18.20 -67.31
CA MET A 1 -11.41 -19.17 -66.52
C MET A 1 -10.04 -18.53 -66.33
N ILE A 2 -9.76 -17.62 -65.39
CA ILE A 2 -9.77 -17.69 -63.90
C ILE A 2 -8.94 -18.91 -63.44
N ALA A 3 -7.81 -18.83 -62.71
CA ALA A 3 -7.20 -17.73 -61.97
C ALA A 3 -5.67 -17.88 -61.79
N ARG A 4 -5.05 -16.70 -61.80
CA ARG A 4 -3.83 -16.23 -61.14
C ARG A 4 -3.13 -17.20 -60.17
N LEU A 5 -1.89 -17.53 -60.52
CA LEU A 5 -0.83 -17.96 -59.63
C LEU A 5 -0.48 -16.79 -58.69
N LEU A 6 -1.02 -16.82 -57.47
CA LEU A 6 -0.66 -15.89 -56.40
C LEU A 6 0.32 -16.59 -55.45
N PHE A 7 1.59 -16.18 -55.55
CA PHE A 7 2.62 -16.45 -54.56
C PHE A 7 2.26 -15.65 -53.29
N VAL A 8 1.66 -16.29 -52.29
CA VAL A 8 1.45 -15.69 -50.97
C VAL A 8 2.73 -15.90 -50.16
N ALA A 9 3.63 -14.92 -50.21
CA ALA A 9 4.74 -14.84 -49.27
C ALA A 9 4.21 -14.37 -47.91
N VAL A 10 4.00 -15.32 -47.00
CA VAL A 10 3.74 -15.03 -45.58
C VAL A 10 5.06 -14.59 -44.95
N ALA A 11 5.35 -13.30 -45.00
CA ALA A 11 6.42 -12.70 -44.20
C ALA A 11 5.90 -12.52 -42.77
N PHE A 12 5.97 -13.60 -41.97
CA PHE A 12 5.78 -13.56 -40.53
C PHE A 12 7.04 -12.95 -39.90
N CYS A 13 7.17 -11.61 -39.99
CA CYS A 13 8.15 -10.87 -39.21
C CYS A 13 7.60 -10.77 -37.78
N ALA A 14 7.87 -11.81 -36.97
CA ALA A 14 7.79 -11.71 -35.53
C ALA A 14 8.87 -10.71 -35.07
N SER A 15 8.54 -9.42 -35.09
CA SER A 15 9.29 -8.44 -34.32
C SER A 15 8.99 -8.72 -32.86
N VAL A 16 9.82 -9.58 -32.24
CA VAL A 16 10.00 -9.56 -30.79
C VAL A 16 10.40 -8.12 -30.46
N ALA A 17 9.42 -7.36 -29.98
CA ALA A 17 9.70 -6.12 -29.28
C ALA A 17 10.42 -6.53 -27.99
N VAL A 18 11.76 -6.49 -28.04
CA VAL A 18 12.58 -6.42 -26.84
C VAL A 18 12.15 -5.13 -26.17
N SER A 19 11.29 -5.25 -25.14
CA SER A 19 10.99 -4.14 -24.26
C SER A 19 12.31 -3.73 -23.62
N GLU A 20 12.81 -2.57 -24.00
CA GLU A 20 13.90 -1.90 -23.30
C GLU A 20 13.46 -1.72 -21.85
N ASP A 21 14.07 -2.49 -20.94
CA ASP A 21 13.89 -2.33 -19.50
C ASP A 21 14.54 -1.01 -19.11
N LYS A 22 13.76 0.07 -19.21
CA LYS A 22 14.16 1.40 -18.82
C LYS A 22 14.57 1.33 -17.35
N PRO A 23 15.78 1.79 -16.97
CA PRO A 23 16.23 1.71 -15.59
C PRO A 23 15.23 2.44 -14.71
N GLN A 24 14.47 1.65 -13.94
CA GLN A 24 13.48 2.16 -13.01
C GLN A 24 14.26 2.95 -11.96
N LYS A 25 14.08 4.28 -11.98
CA LYS A 25 14.55 5.21 -10.97
C LYS A 25 14.26 4.58 -9.61
N ILE A 26 15.31 4.27 -8.84
CA ILE A 26 15.19 3.78 -7.47
C ILE A 26 14.43 4.86 -6.70
N GLU A 27 13.12 4.71 -6.56
CA GLU A 27 12.32 5.56 -5.71
C GLU A 27 12.93 5.44 -4.32
N THR A 28 13.34 6.57 -3.74
CA THR A 28 13.87 6.65 -2.39
C THR A 28 13.02 5.77 -1.48
N LEU A 29 13.63 4.76 -0.85
CA LEU A 29 12.92 3.79 -0.02
C LEU A 29 12.00 4.54 0.95
N LYS A 30 10.70 4.40 0.72
CA LYS A 30 9.68 5.00 1.59
C LYS A 30 9.82 4.39 2.97
N LYS A 31 9.87 5.27 3.98
CA LYS A 31 10.12 4.87 5.36
C LYS A 31 8.79 4.68 6.07
N LEU A 32 8.71 3.64 6.89
CA LEU A 32 7.61 3.44 7.83
C LEU A 32 7.78 4.41 9.01
N GLU A 33 6.76 5.23 9.28
CA GLU A 33 6.83 6.27 10.31
C GLU A 33 5.77 6.03 11.40
N PRO A 34 6.12 6.20 12.69
CA PRO A 34 5.15 6.07 13.76
C PRO A 34 4.10 7.18 13.67
N ALA A 35 2.84 6.81 13.76
CA ALA A 35 1.71 7.73 13.74
C ALA A 35 0.91 7.60 15.05
N LYS A 36 0.16 8.64 15.40
CA LYS A 36 -0.73 8.63 16.58
C LYS A 36 -2.13 9.02 16.17
N CYS A 37 -3.13 8.24 16.57
CA CYS A 37 -4.55 8.49 16.33
C CYS A 37 -5.38 7.91 17.46
N GLY A 38 -6.09 8.75 18.22
CA GLY A 38 -6.91 8.30 19.35
C GLY A 38 -6.15 7.40 20.33
N SER A 39 -6.75 6.28 20.69
CA SER A 39 -6.20 5.25 21.57
C SER A 39 -5.55 4.08 20.81
N VAL A 40 -5.39 4.20 19.48
CA VAL A 40 -4.90 3.12 18.62
C VAL A 40 -3.43 2.81 18.91
N LYS A 41 -3.15 1.55 19.22
CA LYS A 41 -1.80 1.05 19.50
C LYS A 41 -1.06 0.68 18.21
N GLN A 42 0.27 0.81 18.23
CA GLN A 42 1.16 0.37 17.14
C GLN A 42 0.81 0.95 15.76
N LEU A 43 0.31 2.19 15.73
CA LEU A 43 -0.06 2.87 14.51
C LEU A 43 1.20 3.37 13.78
N HIS A 44 1.33 2.99 12.51
CA HIS A 44 2.40 3.42 11.62
C HIS A 44 1.80 3.85 10.28
N ALA A 45 2.42 4.84 9.65
CA ALA A 45 2.07 5.31 8.33
C ALA A 45 3.13 4.89 7.32
N PHE A 46 2.67 4.45 6.15
CA PHE A 46 3.46 4.18 4.97
C PHE A 46 2.75 4.80 3.77
N ASP A 47 3.23 5.96 3.31
CA ASP A 47 2.49 6.85 2.40
C ASP A 47 1.08 7.15 2.94
N ASP A 48 0.06 6.75 2.18
CA ASP A 48 -1.37 6.92 2.44
C ASP A 48 -2.00 5.68 3.10
N ILE A 49 -1.18 4.71 3.52
CA ILE A 49 -1.60 3.50 4.20
C ILE A 49 -1.23 3.61 5.67
N PHE A 50 -2.20 3.35 6.54
CA PHE A 50 -1.97 3.21 7.97
C PHE A 50 -2.03 1.74 8.36
N LEU A 51 -1.02 1.30 9.09
CA LEU A 51 -0.94 -0.01 9.74
C LEU A 51 -1.17 0.19 11.22
N ALA A 52 -2.14 -0.51 11.80
CA ALA A 52 -2.58 -0.28 13.16
C ALA A 52 -2.86 -1.58 13.89
N GLY A 53 -2.72 -1.57 15.22
CA GLY A 53 -3.40 -2.54 16.07
C GLY A 53 -4.91 -2.32 16.10
N GLN A 54 -5.62 -3.07 16.95
CA GLN A 54 -7.08 -2.98 17.05
C GLN A 54 -7.54 -1.58 17.51
N PRO A 55 -8.32 -0.86 16.67
CA PRO A 55 -8.97 0.38 17.10
C PRO A 55 -10.19 0.10 17.97
N THR A 56 -10.56 1.08 18.79
CA THR A 56 -11.84 1.08 19.52
C THR A 56 -12.95 1.69 18.66
N ALA A 57 -14.22 1.51 19.05
CA ALA A 57 -15.36 2.11 18.36
C ALA A 57 -15.27 3.65 18.25
N GLU A 58 -14.69 4.30 19.26
CA GLU A 58 -14.51 5.75 19.31
C GLU A 58 -13.41 6.25 18.37
N ASP A 59 -12.36 5.43 18.14
CA ASP A 59 -11.22 5.79 17.29
C ASP A 59 -11.62 5.94 15.82
N PHE A 60 -12.68 5.27 15.35
CA PHE A 60 -13.15 5.41 13.96
C PHE A 60 -13.66 6.82 13.64
N GLN A 61 -14.15 7.56 14.64
CA GLN A 61 -14.50 8.97 14.46
C GLN A 61 -13.25 9.80 14.15
N GLU A 62 -12.15 9.50 14.82
CA GLU A 62 -10.87 10.16 14.61
C GLU A 62 -10.26 9.79 13.25
N PHE A 63 -10.44 8.55 12.78
CA PHE A 63 -10.07 8.14 11.42
C PHE A 63 -10.77 8.99 10.36
N LYS A 64 -12.08 9.20 10.50
CA LYS A 64 -12.85 10.06 9.59
C LYS A 64 -12.33 11.50 9.58
N LYS A 65 -12.04 12.08 10.76
CA LYS A 65 -11.46 13.44 10.86
C LYS A 65 -10.11 13.57 10.18
N ARG A 66 -9.33 12.48 10.17
CA ARG A 66 -8.03 12.40 9.50
C ARG A 66 -8.12 12.12 8.00
N GLY A 67 -9.34 12.02 7.48
CA GLY A 67 -9.59 11.77 6.08
C GLY A 67 -9.40 10.31 5.68
N VAL A 68 -9.32 9.35 6.60
CA VAL A 68 -9.37 7.93 6.23
C VAL A 68 -10.67 7.66 5.49
N LYS A 69 -10.61 6.90 4.39
CA LYS A 69 -11.79 6.53 3.59
C LYS A 69 -12.17 5.07 3.70
N SER A 70 -11.17 4.21 3.79
CA SER A 70 -11.33 2.76 3.77
C SER A 70 -10.63 2.12 4.96
N VAL A 71 -11.26 1.12 5.57
CA VAL A 71 -10.67 0.26 6.60
C VAL A 71 -10.65 -1.18 6.08
N LEU A 72 -9.49 -1.80 6.16
CA LEU A 72 -9.27 -3.21 5.82
C LEU A 72 -9.02 -3.99 7.11
N ASN A 73 -9.96 -4.85 7.48
CA ASN A 73 -9.85 -5.69 8.66
C ASN A 73 -9.45 -7.12 8.27
N LEU A 74 -8.39 -7.62 8.93
CA LEU A 74 -7.83 -8.95 8.72
C LEU A 74 -8.24 -9.95 9.80
N ARG A 75 -8.89 -9.50 10.88
CA ARG A 75 -9.31 -10.35 12.00
C ARG A 75 -10.50 -11.22 11.61
N THR A 76 -10.61 -12.39 12.21
CA THR A 76 -11.82 -13.20 12.07
C THR A 76 -12.96 -12.61 12.90
N LYS A 77 -14.18 -13.07 12.65
CA LYS A 77 -15.36 -12.55 13.36
C LYS A 77 -15.34 -12.92 14.85
N GLU A 78 -14.76 -14.06 15.18
CA GLU A 78 -14.64 -14.59 16.55
C GLU A 78 -13.67 -13.76 17.39
N GLU A 79 -12.71 -13.11 16.75
CA GLU A 79 -11.79 -12.19 17.41
C GLU A 79 -12.44 -10.83 17.70
N MET A 80 -13.59 -10.50 17.10
CA MET A 80 -14.19 -9.16 17.15
C MET A 80 -15.28 -9.05 18.23
N ASP A 81 -15.13 -8.05 19.10
CA ASP A 81 -16.08 -7.79 20.20
C ASP A 81 -17.33 -6.99 19.77
N PHE A 82 -17.31 -6.36 18.59
CA PHE A 82 -18.38 -5.48 18.11
C PHE A 82 -18.51 -5.49 16.59
N ASP A 83 -19.65 -5.00 16.10
CA ASP A 83 -19.95 -4.87 14.67
C ASP A 83 -19.26 -3.63 14.08
N GLU A 84 -17.98 -3.80 13.72
CA GLU A 84 -17.17 -2.75 13.08
C GLU A 84 -17.78 -2.27 11.76
N ALA A 85 -18.35 -3.19 10.98
CA ALA A 85 -18.97 -2.87 9.69
C ALA A 85 -20.14 -1.89 9.86
N LYS A 86 -20.98 -2.10 10.87
CA LYS A 86 -22.10 -1.19 11.17
C LYS A 86 -21.63 0.19 11.58
N ILE A 87 -20.58 0.28 12.41
CA ILE A 87 -20.01 1.57 12.85
C ILE A 87 -19.44 2.33 11.66
N LEU A 88 -18.56 1.68 10.89
CA LEU A 88 -17.90 2.28 9.74
C LEU A 88 -18.89 2.72 8.66
N LYS A 89 -19.94 1.92 8.39
CA LYS A 89 -21.02 2.29 7.49
C LYS A 89 -21.76 3.55 7.96
N GLY A 90 -22.00 3.68 9.27
CA GLY A 90 -22.58 4.89 9.86
C GLY A 90 -21.69 6.13 9.71
N LEU A 91 -20.37 5.93 9.60
CA LEU A 91 -19.39 6.99 9.36
C LEU A 91 -19.15 7.28 7.87
N SER A 92 -19.79 6.53 6.97
CA SER A 92 -19.54 6.56 5.52
C SER A 92 -18.09 6.22 5.17
N LEU A 93 -17.48 5.33 5.95
CA LEU A 93 -16.18 4.73 5.66
C LEU A 93 -16.40 3.38 4.95
N GLU A 94 -15.62 3.14 3.90
CA GLU A 94 -15.60 1.86 3.21
C GLU A 94 -14.98 0.80 4.12
N TYR A 95 -15.62 -0.35 4.20
CA TYR A 95 -15.16 -1.46 5.03
C TYR A 95 -14.91 -2.69 4.16
N HIS A 96 -13.70 -3.22 4.24
CA HIS A 96 -13.30 -4.47 3.61
C HIS A 96 -12.89 -5.46 4.70
N HIS A 97 -13.51 -6.63 4.68
CA HIS A 97 -13.21 -7.71 5.61
C HIS A 97 -12.59 -8.88 4.85
N VAL A 98 -11.30 -9.15 5.10
CA VAL A 98 -10.56 -10.25 4.48
C VAL A 98 -9.88 -11.03 5.61
N PRO A 99 -10.60 -11.96 6.27
CA PRO A 99 -10.10 -12.64 7.46
C PRO A 99 -8.91 -13.55 7.14
N ILE A 100 -7.86 -13.45 7.95
CA ILE A 100 -6.67 -14.31 7.90
C ILE A 100 -6.54 -15.02 9.25
N ALA A 101 -7.09 -16.22 9.34
CA ALA A 101 -7.20 -16.98 10.59
C ALA A 101 -6.06 -17.98 10.81
N SER A 102 -5.56 -18.55 9.71
CA SER A 102 -4.67 -19.71 9.72
C SER A 102 -3.73 -19.68 8.52
N PRO A 103 -2.65 -20.49 8.53
CA PRO A 103 -1.79 -20.63 7.35
C PRO A 103 -2.55 -21.03 6.09
N ASP A 104 -3.63 -21.81 6.22
CA ASP A 104 -4.46 -22.21 5.08
C ASP A 104 -5.21 -21.03 4.44
N SER A 105 -5.42 -19.94 5.17
CA SER A 105 -6.03 -18.70 4.65
C SER A 105 -5.03 -17.82 3.89
N LEU A 106 -3.74 -18.15 3.90
CA LEU A 106 -2.68 -17.47 3.14
C LEU A 106 -2.63 -17.95 1.68
N THR A 107 -3.78 -17.93 1.00
CA THR A 107 -3.92 -18.35 -0.39
C THR A 107 -3.61 -17.21 -1.35
N ASP A 108 -3.17 -17.54 -2.57
CA ASP A 108 -2.93 -16.56 -3.64
C ASP A 108 -4.18 -15.70 -3.90
N GLU A 109 -5.37 -16.30 -3.87
CA GLU A 109 -6.63 -15.57 -4.06
C GLU A 109 -6.84 -14.48 -3.00
N ASN A 110 -6.56 -14.78 -1.73
CA ASN A 110 -6.68 -13.80 -0.65
C ASN A 110 -5.62 -12.71 -0.79
N PHE A 111 -4.39 -13.06 -1.14
CA PHE A 111 -3.34 -12.08 -1.41
C PHE A 111 -3.67 -11.19 -2.61
N ASP A 112 -4.28 -11.72 -3.66
CA ASP A 112 -4.68 -10.96 -4.83
C ASP A 112 -5.82 -9.98 -4.50
N LYS A 113 -6.78 -10.40 -3.67
CA LYS A 113 -7.80 -9.49 -3.11
C LYS A 113 -7.14 -8.36 -2.31
N LEU A 114 -6.24 -8.69 -1.39
CA LEU A 114 -5.53 -7.70 -0.57
C LEU A 114 -4.70 -6.74 -1.43
N ARG A 115 -3.93 -7.26 -2.39
CA ARG A 115 -3.14 -6.45 -3.34
C ARG A 115 -4.02 -5.52 -4.14
N LYS A 116 -5.18 -5.99 -4.61
CA LYS A 116 -6.13 -5.15 -5.35
C LYS A 116 -6.61 -3.99 -4.48
N LEU A 117 -7.09 -4.27 -3.27
CA LEU A 117 -7.53 -3.25 -2.31
C LEU A 117 -6.40 -2.27 -1.96
N LEU A 118 -5.17 -2.77 -1.79
CA LEU A 118 -3.99 -1.97 -1.50
C LEU A 118 -3.40 -1.24 -2.72
N ASN A 119 -3.82 -1.53 -3.95
CA ASN A 119 -3.33 -0.86 -5.16
C ASN A 119 -4.35 0.08 -5.81
N GLU A 120 -5.60 0.12 -5.34
CA GLU A 120 -6.61 1.09 -5.76
C GLU A 120 -6.28 2.52 -5.25
N LYS A 121 -5.17 3.08 -5.75
CA LYS A 121 -4.63 4.40 -5.38
C LYS A 121 -5.54 5.57 -5.77
N GLN A 122 -6.38 5.41 -6.79
CA GLN A 122 -7.18 6.52 -7.35
C GLN A 122 -8.21 7.10 -6.37
N GLN A 123 -8.50 6.42 -5.26
CA GLN A 123 -9.46 6.89 -4.27
C GLN A 123 -8.81 7.39 -2.97
N ARG A 124 -7.47 7.35 -2.83
CA ARG A 124 -6.80 7.69 -1.57
C ARG A 124 -6.65 9.20 -1.35
N PRO A 125 -7.03 9.72 -0.17
CA PRO A 125 -6.62 11.06 0.24
C PRO A 125 -5.15 11.04 0.66
N GLU A 126 -4.45 12.14 0.44
CA GLU A 126 -3.08 12.29 0.96
C GLU A 126 -3.09 12.22 2.48
N ASN A 127 -2.14 11.46 3.04
CA ASN A 127 -1.93 11.42 4.47
C ASN A 127 -1.61 12.81 5.04
N PRO A 128 -2.44 13.38 5.95
CA PRO A 128 -2.21 14.70 6.53
C PRO A 128 -0.91 14.83 7.33
N GLN A 129 -0.36 13.72 7.81
CA GLN A 129 0.90 13.69 8.58
C GLN A 129 2.14 13.76 7.69
N ARG A 130 1.99 13.72 6.36
CA ARG A 130 3.09 13.82 5.40
C ARG A 130 3.74 15.22 5.34
N ALA A 131 3.09 16.23 5.90
CA ALA A 131 3.57 17.62 5.90
C ALA A 131 4.76 17.83 6.88
N GLU A 132 5.85 17.12 6.69
CA GLU A 132 7.14 17.42 7.33
C GLU A 132 7.94 18.39 6.42
N PRO A 133 8.66 19.39 7.01
CA PRO A 133 9.47 20.33 6.26
C PRO A 133 10.66 19.62 5.61
N ARG A 134 11.02 20.04 4.40
CA ARG A 134 12.20 19.58 3.65
C ARG A 134 13.44 19.74 4.53
N ILE A 135 13.86 18.66 5.19
CA ILE A 135 14.97 18.66 6.14
C ILE A 135 16.22 19.15 5.40
N SER A 136 16.74 20.33 5.76
CA SER A 136 18.05 20.78 5.30
C SER A 136 19.11 19.77 5.73
N PRO A 137 20.12 19.47 4.89
CA PRO A 137 21.10 18.44 5.21
C PRO A 137 21.76 18.70 6.57
N ARG A 138 21.72 17.70 7.45
CA ARG A 138 22.38 17.76 8.77
C ARG A 138 23.91 17.79 8.56
N PRO A 139 24.63 18.81 9.08
CA PRO A 139 26.06 19.01 8.80
C PRO A 139 27.01 18.03 9.53
N ASP A 140 26.51 17.17 10.40
CA ASP A 140 27.31 16.45 11.41
C ASP A 140 27.69 15.00 11.06
N ARG A 141 27.23 14.45 9.92
CA ARG A 141 27.54 13.05 9.55
C ARG A 141 28.89 12.86 8.84
N LEU A 142 29.50 13.92 8.31
CA LEU A 142 30.81 13.84 7.62
C LEU A 142 32.02 13.87 8.57
N ALA A 143 31.85 14.24 9.84
CA ALA A 143 32.97 14.35 10.78
C ALA A 143 33.46 13.01 11.35
N ARG A 144 32.70 11.91 11.18
CA ARG A 144 33.04 10.61 11.78
C ARG A 144 33.94 9.72 10.91
N PHE A 145 34.16 10.07 9.65
CA PHE A 145 35.02 9.30 8.74
C PHE A 145 36.42 9.92 8.55
N ALA A 146 36.69 11.07 9.16
CA ALA A 146 37.99 11.75 9.04
C ALA A 146 39.04 11.26 10.05
N ASP A 147 38.63 10.63 11.15
CA ASP A 147 39.55 10.09 12.16
C ASP A 147 39.72 8.58 11.92
N GLY A 148 40.67 8.24 11.04
CA GLY A 148 41.06 6.87 10.71
C GLY A 148 41.69 6.10 11.88
N ARG A 149 40.89 5.74 12.88
CA ARG A 149 41.26 4.80 13.93
C ARG A 149 40.34 3.59 13.86
N GLU A 150 40.76 2.59 13.08
CA GLU A 150 40.30 1.22 13.24
C GLU A 150 40.77 0.68 14.61
N LEU A 151 39.95 -0.22 15.17
CA LEU A 151 40.10 -0.84 16.49
C LEU A 151 41.43 -1.59 16.64
#